data_AF-A0A7C3I2I9-F1
#
_entry.id   AF-A0A7C3I2I9-F1
#
_cell.length_a   1.000
_cell.length_b   1.000
_cell.length_c   1.000
_cell.angle_alpha   90.00
_cell.angle_beta   90.00
_cell.angle_gamma   90.00
#
_symmetry.space_group_name_H-M   'P 1'
#
loop_
_entity.id
_entity.type
_entity.pdbx_description
1 polymer ?
#
loop_
_entity_poly.entity_id
_entity_poly.type
_entity_poly.pdbx_seq_one_letter_code
_entity_poly.pdbx_strand_id
1 'polypeptide(L)'
;MKRTKLIYGLLFTCVLILTIASIVQAGPKGPTIVDVAVQINSEGPFAGQFDTLIAAVLAADPVVVNTLSGNGQFTVFAPTDDAFFQLSLTPDNITTLTKAELTAILLYHVARGRRDSTMVLESSRIRTLQGGVLFQDDGTFTDNLDRKANIIVTDVFAANGVIHAIDAVVLPFLPKRLPPPQTVDFVDLSRYVGLWYEIARYRLFFDEDAVAVTATYTLNPDGTVGVLNQGRIGTIDGPPTSIEGFAEAVDASNAKLLVEFFRFPGIKFDYWIVELGVDYEYAVVSSPSRGVLYILSRTSKVDQQFYNDLVAHLAQIGFNADRIVLTPQP
;
A
#
# COMPACT_ATOMS: atom_id res chain seq x y z
N MET A 1 38.59 9.89 96.34
CA MET A 1 37.31 9.16 96.43
C MET A 1 36.35 9.68 95.37
N LYS A 2 35.63 8.77 94.69
CA LYS A 2 34.66 8.94 93.56
C LYS A 2 35.32 9.05 92.17
N ARG A 3 35.66 7.92 91.53
CA ARG A 3 34.87 7.01 90.65
C ARG A 3 34.28 7.69 89.40
N THR A 4 34.93 7.55 88.24
CA THR A 4 34.67 6.57 87.14
C THR A 4 33.52 6.97 86.20
N LYS A 5 33.81 7.27 84.92
CA LYS A 5 33.43 6.44 83.75
C LYS A 5 33.77 7.13 82.41
N LEU A 6 34.33 6.30 81.54
CA LEU A 6 34.78 6.49 80.16
C LEU A 6 33.57 6.43 79.21
N ILE A 7 33.46 7.32 78.22
CA ILE A 7 32.70 7.06 76.97
C ILE A 7 33.43 7.71 75.79
N TYR A 8 33.95 6.86 74.90
CA TYR A 8 34.33 7.19 73.53
C TYR A 8 33.06 7.45 72.71
N GLY A 9 32.96 8.59 72.03
CA GLY A 9 31.88 8.94 71.12
C GLY A 9 32.43 9.34 69.77
N LEU A 10 32.40 8.39 68.84
CA LEU A 10 32.82 8.45 67.44
C LEU A 10 32.05 9.58 66.70
N LEU A 11 32.76 10.54 66.07
CA LEU A 11 32.16 11.46 65.10
C LEU A 11 31.77 10.65 63.85
N PHE A 12 30.50 10.28 63.74
CA PHE A 12 29.93 9.72 62.52
C PHE A 12 29.54 10.88 61.61
N THR A 13 30.31 11.08 60.54
CA THR A 13 29.95 11.92 59.41
C THR A 13 28.65 11.39 58.81
N CYS A 14 27.59 12.19 58.91
CA CYS A 14 26.29 11.91 58.32
C CYS A 14 26.41 12.00 56.79
N VAL A 15 26.70 10.89 56.13
CA VAL A 15 26.57 10.76 54.67
C VAL A 15 25.08 10.65 54.38
N LEU A 16 24.50 11.74 53.87
CA LEU A 16 23.15 11.78 53.35
C LEU A 16 23.09 10.89 52.10
N ILE A 17 22.70 9.62 52.27
CA ILE A 17 22.35 8.75 51.15
C ILE A 17 20.99 9.22 50.63
N LEU A 18 21.01 10.10 49.64
CA LEU A 18 19.87 10.36 48.77
C LEU A 18 19.57 9.08 47.99
N THR A 19 18.67 8.25 48.52
CA THR A 19 18.04 7.20 47.73
C THR A 19 17.17 7.88 46.67
N ILE A 20 17.64 7.88 45.43
CA ILE A 20 16.81 8.17 44.26
C ILE A 20 15.79 7.03 44.20
N ALA A 21 14.60 7.25 44.76
CA ALA A 21 13.46 6.42 44.46
C ALA A 21 13.17 6.63 42.96
N SER A 22 13.54 5.64 42.14
CA SER A 22 13.12 5.60 40.75
C SER A 22 11.61 5.70 40.72
N ILE A 23 11.09 6.81 40.18
CA ILE A 23 9.67 6.93 39.85
C ILE A 23 9.43 5.92 38.73
N VAL A 24 9.02 4.70 39.09
CA VAL A 24 8.36 3.80 38.15
C VAL A 24 7.03 4.48 37.84
N GLN A 25 6.97 5.12 36.68
CA GLN A 25 5.74 5.72 36.19
C GLN A 25 4.72 4.59 36.03
N ALA A 26 3.69 4.56 36.89
CA ALA A 26 2.64 3.56 36.82
C ALA A 26 2.02 3.60 35.40
N GLY A 27 1.85 2.43 34.79
CA GLY A 27 1.23 2.27 33.48
C GLY A 27 -0.25 2.70 33.46
N PRO A 28 -0.93 2.57 32.31
CA PRO A 28 -2.35 2.91 32.18
C PRO A 28 -3.19 2.16 33.22
N LYS A 29 -4.16 2.84 33.84
CA LYS A 29 -5.13 2.19 34.74
C LYS A 29 -6.28 1.63 33.91
N GLY A 30 -6.17 0.37 33.51
CA GLY A 30 -7.20 -0.39 32.76
C GLY A 30 -6.63 -1.06 31.51
N PRO A 31 -7.45 -1.85 30.78
CA PRO A 31 -7.02 -2.53 29.56
C PRO A 31 -6.50 -1.54 28.52
N THR A 32 -5.30 -1.77 28.02
CA THR A 32 -4.69 -0.99 26.94
C THR A 32 -5.35 -1.32 25.59
N ILE A 33 -5.03 -0.56 24.54
CA ILE A 33 -5.44 -0.85 23.16
C ILE A 33 -5.06 -2.29 22.78
N VAL A 34 -3.87 -2.75 23.17
CA VAL A 34 -3.42 -4.12 22.86
C VAL A 34 -4.29 -5.15 23.59
N ASP A 35 -4.56 -4.93 24.87
CA ASP A 35 -5.42 -5.83 25.66
C ASP A 35 -6.83 -5.90 25.09
N VAL A 36 -7.42 -4.74 24.76
CA VAL A 36 -8.76 -4.65 24.17
C VAL A 36 -8.81 -5.30 22.80
N ALA A 37 -7.81 -5.07 21.93
CA ALA A 37 -7.76 -5.69 20.60
C ALA A 37 -7.69 -7.22 20.68
N VAL A 38 -6.88 -7.77 21.60
CA VAL A 38 -6.82 -9.23 21.82
C VAL A 38 -8.14 -9.75 22.36
N GLN A 39 -8.75 -9.04 23.32
CA GLN A 39 -10.02 -9.46 23.91
C GLN A 39 -11.13 -9.52 22.86
N ILE A 40 -11.38 -8.44 22.10
CA ILE A 40 -12.45 -8.40 21.11
C ILE A 40 -12.24 -9.39 19.95
N ASN A 41 -10.99 -9.78 19.68
CA ASN A 41 -10.70 -10.81 18.69
C ASN A 41 -10.95 -12.22 19.22
N SER A 42 -10.91 -12.43 20.54
CA SER A 42 -11.16 -13.73 21.16
C SER A 42 -12.65 -14.03 21.38
N GLU A 43 -13.47 -12.99 21.53
CA GLU A 43 -14.87 -13.13 21.90
C GLU A 43 -15.75 -11.99 21.36
N GLY A 44 -17.05 -12.25 21.25
CA GLY A 44 -18.03 -11.24 20.82
C GLY A 44 -18.14 -11.08 19.30
N PRO A 45 -18.70 -9.96 18.81
CA PRO A 45 -19.03 -9.78 17.40
C PRO A 45 -17.81 -9.62 16.49
N PHE A 46 -16.62 -9.41 17.06
CA PHE A 46 -15.36 -9.25 16.33
C PHE A 46 -14.43 -10.47 16.46
N ALA A 47 -14.94 -11.58 17.00
CA ALA A 47 -14.15 -12.78 17.19
C ALA A 47 -13.57 -13.29 15.85
N GLY A 48 -12.26 -13.47 15.80
CA GLY A 48 -11.53 -13.91 14.60
C GLY A 48 -11.55 -12.92 13.43
N GLN A 49 -11.75 -11.62 13.68
CA GLN A 49 -11.71 -10.59 12.63
C GLN A 49 -10.37 -9.83 12.57
N PHE A 50 -9.46 -10.07 13.51
CA PHE A 50 -8.18 -9.37 13.61
C PHE A 50 -6.99 -10.32 13.76
N ASP A 51 -7.12 -11.59 13.33
CA ASP A 51 -6.05 -12.59 13.47
C ASP A 51 -4.79 -12.20 12.68
N THR A 52 -4.97 -11.68 11.47
CA THR A 52 -3.88 -11.20 10.61
C THR A 52 -3.26 -9.93 11.15
N LEU A 53 -4.07 -9.03 11.73
CA LEU A 53 -3.57 -7.83 12.40
C LEU A 53 -2.69 -8.19 13.60
N ILE A 54 -3.14 -9.15 14.43
CA ILE A 54 -2.38 -9.63 15.58
C ILE A 54 -1.09 -10.30 15.12
N ALA A 55 -1.14 -11.15 14.09
CA ALA A 55 0.05 -11.76 13.51
C ALA A 55 1.03 -10.71 12.97
N ALA A 56 0.54 -9.65 12.30
CA ALA A 56 1.35 -8.53 11.84
C ALA A 56 2.05 -7.81 12.99
N VAL A 57 1.32 -7.53 14.08
CA VAL A 57 1.86 -6.87 15.28
C VAL A 57 2.94 -7.73 15.94
N LEU A 58 2.76 -9.05 16.02
CA LEU A 58 3.75 -9.97 16.56
C LEU A 58 5.00 -10.10 15.68
N ALA A 59 4.86 -9.98 14.36
CA ALA A 59 5.96 -10.07 13.40
C ALA A 59 6.72 -8.73 13.20
N ALA A 60 6.13 -7.60 13.61
CA ALA A 60 6.72 -6.27 13.48
C ALA A 60 7.80 -5.98 14.53
N ASP A 61 8.31 -4.75 14.55
CA ASP A 61 9.20 -4.31 15.61
C ASP A 61 8.46 -4.14 16.94
N PRO A 62 9.02 -4.65 18.08
CA PRO A 62 8.42 -4.50 19.39
C PRO A 62 8.09 -3.05 19.77
N VAL A 63 8.72 -2.06 19.13
CA VAL A 63 8.37 -0.64 19.28
C VAL A 63 6.87 -0.37 19.05
N VAL A 64 6.20 -1.12 18.18
CA VAL A 64 4.76 -0.97 17.91
C VAL A 64 3.96 -1.34 19.17
N VAL A 65 4.13 -2.56 19.68
CA VAL A 65 3.46 -3.04 20.91
C VAL A 65 3.81 -2.18 22.10
N ASN A 66 5.09 -1.83 22.27
CA ASN A 66 5.56 -0.98 23.37
C ASN A 66 4.93 0.42 23.33
N THR A 67 4.73 0.99 22.14
CA THR A 67 4.05 2.27 21.96
C THR A 67 2.58 2.15 22.35
N LEU A 68 1.88 1.14 21.83
CA LEU A 68 0.44 0.94 22.02
C LEU A 68 0.05 0.39 23.40
N SER A 69 1.01 -0.11 24.18
CA SER A 69 0.80 -0.52 25.59
C SER A 69 1.27 0.56 26.59
N GLY A 70 1.86 1.64 26.09
CA GLY A 70 2.41 2.72 26.91
C GLY A 70 1.35 3.72 27.40
N ASN A 71 1.82 4.75 28.12
CA ASN A 71 0.99 5.81 28.70
C ASN A 71 0.47 6.86 27.70
N GLY A 72 0.88 6.79 26.44
CA GLY A 72 0.41 7.71 25.40
C GLY A 72 -1.06 7.47 25.07
N GLN A 73 -1.77 8.53 24.65
CA GLN A 73 -3.13 8.40 24.11
C GLN A 73 -3.06 8.25 22.59
N PHE A 74 -3.69 7.21 22.06
CA PHE A 74 -3.67 6.89 20.64
C PHE A 74 -5.05 6.63 20.06
N THR A 75 -5.14 6.67 18.74
CA THR A 75 -6.28 6.19 17.97
C THR A 75 -5.76 5.17 16.97
N VAL A 76 -6.32 3.97 16.95
CA VAL A 76 -5.94 2.89 16.03
C VAL A 76 -7.05 2.65 15.03
N PHE A 77 -6.70 2.66 13.75
CA PHE A 77 -7.57 2.24 12.67
C PHE A 77 -7.24 0.77 12.37
N ALA A 78 -8.04 -0.17 12.89
CA ALA A 78 -7.75 -1.59 12.86
C ALA A 78 -8.35 -2.25 11.60
N PRO A 79 -7.54 -2.64 10.60
CA PRO A 79 -8.03 -3.38 9.45
C PRO A 79 -8.47 -4.79 9.86
N THR A 80 -9.60 -5.23 9.31
CA THR A 80 -10.11 -6.61 9.51
C THR A 80 -9.30 -7.63 8.72
N ASP A 81 -9.53 -8.91 8.99
CA ASP A 81 -8.95 -10.01 8.21
C ASP A 81 -9.37 -9.97 6.74
N ASP A 82 -10.62 -9.57 6.44
CA ASP A 82 -11.07 -9.32 5.06
C ASP A 82 -10.26 -8.21 4.38
N ALA A 83 -9.91 -7.15 5.13
CA ALA A 83 -9.08 -6.06 4.63
C ALA A 83 -7.66 -6.53 4.28
N PHE A 84 -7.07 -7.40 5.09
CA PHE A 84 -5.78 -8.03 4.77
C PHE A 84 -5.90 -9.03 3.62
N PHE A 85 -7.00 -9.77 3.55
CA PHE A 85 -7.25 -10.74 2.49
C PHE A 85 -7.33 -10.07 1.11
N GLN A 86 -7.86 -8.85 1.01
CA GLN A 86 -7.81 -8.02 -0.22
C GLN A 86 -6.38 -7.73 -0.69
N LEU A 87 -5.38 -7.82 0.19
CA LEU A 87 -3.96 -7.73 -0.13
C LEU A 87 -3.29 -9.11 -0.28
N SER A 88 -4.08 -10.19 -0.28
CA SER A 88 -3.58 -11.57 -0.21
C SER A 88 -2.69 -11.83 1.01
N LEU A 89 -2.94 -11.10 2.10
CA LEU A 89 -2.27 -11.29 3.39
C LEU A 89 -3.19 -12.05 4.35
N THR A 90 -2.59 -12.96 5.10
CA THR A 90 -3.20 -13.87 6.07
C THR A 90 -2.23 -14.03 7.23
N PRO A 91 -2.63 -14.61 8.38
CA PRO A 91 -1.71 -14.83 9.49
C PRO A 91 -0.47 -15.64 9.08
N ASP A 92 -0.65 -16.64 8.22
CA ASP A 92 0.41 -17.57 7.79
C ASP A 92 1.45 -16.91 6.89
N ASN A 93 1.04 -15.90 6.12
CA ASN A 93 1.89 -15.25 5.13
C ASN A 93 2.14 -13.78 5.45
N ILE A 94 1.98 -13.33 6.70
CA ILE A 94 2.24 -11.92 7.06
C ILE A 94 3.73 -11.58 7.17
N THR A 95 4.55 -12.56 7.56
CA THR A 95 6.02 -12.47 7.74
C THR A 95 6.81 -12.38 6.43
N THR A 96 6.08 -12.57 5.34
CA THR A 96 6.39 -12.26 3.95
C THR A 96 6.78 -10.79 3.77
N LEU A 97 6.09 -9.88 4.45
CA LEU A 97 6.52 -8.49 4.57
C LEU A 97 7.70 -8.41 5.53
N THR A 98 8.66 -7.55 5.21
CA THR A 98 9.79 -7.33 6.11
C THR A 98 9.31 -6.69 7.42
N LYS A 99 10.05 -6.94 8.51
CA LYS A 99 9.81 -6.31 9.80
C LYS A 99 9.69 -4.77 9.71
N ALA A 100 10.49 -4.14 8.85
CA ALA A 100 10.44 -2.71 8.62
C ALA A 100 9.16 -2.27 7.90
N GLU A 101 8.71 -3.04 6.89
CA GLU A 101 7.44 -2.79 6.20
C GLU A 101 6.26 -2.94 7.15
N LEU A 102 6.18 -4.03 7.90
CA LEU A 102 5.14 -4.26 8.91
C LEU A 102 5.10 -3.13 9.94
N THR A 103 6.26 -2.72 10.45
CA THR A 103 6.35 -1.62 11.42
C THR A 103 5.81 -0.31 10.83
N ALA A 104 6.19 0.04 9.60
CA ALA A 104 5.73 1.26 8.96
C ALA A 104 4.22 1.22 8.67
N ILE A 105 3.71 0.10 8.15
CA ILE A 105 2.27 -0.09 7.89
C ILE A 105 1.49 0.03 9.19
N LEU A 106 1.89 -0.68 10.25
CA LEU A 106 1.20 -0.63 11.54
C LEU A 106 1.22 0.78 12.14
N LEU A 107 2.35 1.48 12.12
CA LEU A 107 2.42 2.86 12.61
C LEU A 107 1.63 3.86 11.75
N TYR A 108 1.36 3.53 10.48
CA TYR A 108 0.50 4.33 9.61
C TYR A 108 -0.99 4.18 9.96
N HIS A 109 -1.38 3.07 10.60
CA HIS A 109 -2.72 2.86 11.15
C HIS A 109 -2.93 3.51 12.53
N VAL A 110 -1.92 4.17 13.09
CA VAL A 110 -2.00 4.77 14.43
C VAL A 110 -1.88 6.29 14.35
N ALA A 111 -2.80 7.01 14.97
CA ALA A 111 -2.73 8.45 15.16
C ALA A 111 -2.47 8.81 16.63
N ARG A 112 -1.85 9.98 16.87
CA ARG A 112 -1.70 10.53 18.23
C ARG A 112 -3.01 11.14 18.71
N GLY A 113 -3.26 11.01 20.01
CA GLY A 113 -4.43 11.51 20.70
C GLY A 113 -5.56 10.49 20.71
N ARG A 114 -6.44 10.62 21.70
CA ARG A 114 -7.69 9.86 21.80
C ARG A 114 -8.74 10.58 20.94
N ARG A 115 -9.19 9.95 19.86
CA ARG A 115 -10.19 10.50 18.94
C ARG A 115 -11.34 9.52 18.86
N ASP A 116 -12.51 9.95 19.32
CA ASP A 116 -13.76 9.25 19.05
C ASP A 116 -14.20 9.50 17.59
N SER A 117 -15.29 8.86 17.19
CA SER A 117 -15.87 8.98 15.86
C SER A 117 -16.16 10.42 15.46
N THR A 118 -16.70 11.23 16.37
CA THR A 118 -16.96 12.67 16.13
C THR A 118 -15.66 13.40 15.78
N MET A 119 -14.62 13.24 16.58
CA MET A 119 -13.32 13.88 16.33
C MET A 119 -12.63 13.37 15.06
N VAL A 120 -12.86 12.12 14.69
CA VAL A 120 -12.37 11.56 13.42
C VAL A 120 -13.09 12.19 12.23
N LEU A 121 -14.43 12.26 12.28
CA LEU A 121 -15.25 12.82 11.20
C LEU A 121 -15.10 14.34 11.02
N GLU A 122 -14.74 15.07 12.08
CA GLU A 122 -14.42 16.50 12.01
C GLU A 122 -13.00 16.77 11.48
N SER A 123 -12.17 15.75 11.37
CA SER A 123 -10.76 15.87 10.98
C SER A 123 -10.56 15.45 9.52
N SER A 124 -10.63 16.39 8.57
CA SER A 124 -10.36 16.12 7.14
C SER A 124 -8.95 15.55 6.86
N ARG A 125 -8.02 15.69 7.81
CA ARG A 125 -6.66 15.15 7.74
C ARG A 125 -6.22 14.62 9.09
N ILE A 126 -5.75 13.38 9.13
CA ILE A 126 -5.24 12.73 10.33
C ILE A 126 -3.78 12.35 10.13
N ARG A 127 -2.89 12.91 10.97
CA ARG A 127 -1.46 12.57 10.94
C ARG A 127 -1.18 11.29 11.72
N THR A 128 -0.48 10.37 11.09
CA THR A 128 -0.15 9.05 11.62
C THR A 128 1.17 9.07 12.40
N LEU A 129 1.45 8.02 13.17
CA LEU A 129 2.72 7.84 13.88
C LEU A 129 3.89 7.53 12.93
N GLN A 130 3.61 6.90 11.79
CA GLN A 130 4.59 6.70 10.74
C GLN A 130 5.06 8.04 10.13
N GLY A 131 4.21 9.07 10.18
CA GLY A 131 4.52 10.45 9.80
C GLY A 131 3.72 10.97 8.61
N GLY A 132 3.14 10.09 7.80
CA GLY A 132 2.21 10.41 6.72
C GLY A 132 0.81 10.82 7.20
N VAL A 133 -0.09 11.07 6.26
CA VAL A 133 -1.43 11.59 6.52
C VAL A 133 -2.47 10.68 5.88
N LEU A 134 -3.57 10.45 6.60
CA LEU A 134 -4.82 9.93 6.04
C LEU A 134 -5.73 11.12 5.77
N PHE A 135 -6.22 11.25 4.55
CA PHE A 135 -7.31 12.17 4.23
C PHE A 135 -8.61 11.52 4.59
N GLN A 136 -9.53 12.26 5.19
CA GLN A 136 -10.81 11.73 5.64
C GLN A 136 -11.93 12.53 5.00
N ASP A 137 -12.91 11.82 4.46
CA ASP A 137 -14.16 12.35 3.93
C ASP A 137 -15.30 11.41 4.31
N ASP A 138 -16.27 11.91 5.08
CA ASP A 138 -17.45 11.16 5.58
C ASP A 138 -17.20 9.68 5.98
N GLY A 139 -16.33 9.45 6.96
CA GLY A 139 -15.97 8.09 7.43
C GLY A 139 -15.09 7.26 6.48
N THR A 140 -14.72 7.79 5.32
CA THR A 140 -13.80 7.15 4.36
C THR A 140 -12.41 7.77 4.47
N PHE A 141 -11.40 6.95 4.70
CA PHE A 141 -10.00 7.35 4.59
C PHE A 141 -9.47 7.17 3.17
N THR A 142 -8.62 8.09 2.73
CA THR A 142 -7.77 7.95 1.55
C THR A 142 -6.30 8.04 1.98
N ASP A 143 -5.50 7.03 1.63
CA ASP A 143 -4.07 6.99 1.95
C ASP A 143 -3.18 7.69 0.89
N ASN A 144 -1.87 7.63 1.09
CA ASN A 144 -0.89 8.24 0.18
C ASN A 144 -0.84 7.60 -1.23
N LEU A 145 -1.54 6.49 -1.44
CA LEU A 145 -1.57 5.71 -2.68
C LEU A 145 -2.96 5.73 -3.32
N ASP A 146 -3.81 6.67 -2.90
CA ASP A 146 -5.21 6.80 -3.30
C ASP A 146 -6.08 5.57 -3.00
N ARG A 147 -5.67 4.72 -2.05
CA ARG A 147 -6.51 3.61 -1.57
C ARG A 147 -7.52 4.15 -0.58
N LYS A 148 -8.75 3.63 -0.68
CA LYS A 148 -9.86 3.97 0.21
C LYS A 148 -10.07 2.91 1.28
N ALA A 149 -10.38 3.35 2.51
CA ALA A 149 -10.74 2.49 3.62
C ALA A 149 -11.91 3.12 4.41
N ASN A 150 -13.04 2.43 4.49
CA ASN A 150 -14.19 2.91 5.24
C ASN A 150 -14.09 2.47 6.70
N ILE A 151 -14.51 3.34 7.61
CA ILE A 151 -14.71 2.98 9.01
C ILE A 151 -16.01 2.17 9.13
N ILE A 152 -15.90 0.94 9.60
CA ILE A 152 -17.03 0.01 9.73
C ILE A 152 -17.47 -0.18 11.19
N VAL A 153 -16.60 0.14 12.14
CA VAL A 153 -16.89 0.10 13.57
C VAL A 153 -16.19 1.28 14.21
N THR A 154 -16.90 2.00 15.07
CA THR A 154 -16.32 3.12 15.81
C THR A 154 -16.26 2.88 17.31
N ASP A 155 -15.42 3.66 17.98
CA ASP A 155 -15.51 3.93 19.41
C ASP A 155 -15.29 2.72 20.33
N VAL A 156 -14.40 1.81 19.95
CA VAL A 156 -13.93 0.74 20.84
C VAL A 156 -12.90 1.32 21.81
N PHE A 157 -13.35 1.67 23.02
CA PHE A 157 -12.55 2.40 23.99
C PHE A 157 -11.58 1.52 24.79
N ALA A 158 -10.36 2.03 24.97
CA ALA A 158 -9.33 1.49 25.85
C ALA A 158 -8.83 2.55 26.85
N ALA A 159 -8.03 2.13 27.84
CA ALA A 159 -7.46 3.03 28.85
C ALA A 159 -6.49 4.05 28.23
N ASN A 160 -5.80 3.68 27.16
CA ASN A 160 -4.81 4.51 26.46
C ASN A 160 -5.21 4.86 25.02
N GLY A 161 -6.51 4.80 24.69
CA GLY A 161 -6.99 5.31 23.40
C GLY A 161 -8.33 4.76 22.92
N VAL A 162 -8.50 4.75 21.60
CA VAL A 162 -9.70 4.28 20.88
C VAL A 162 -9.28 3.43 19.68
N ILE A 163 -10.04 2.38 19.38
CA ILE A 163 -9.93 1.58 18.16
C ILE A 163 -11.16 1.84 17.29
N HIS A 164 -10.95 2.05 15.99
CA HIS A 164 -11.98 2.08 14.95
C HIS A 164 -11.63 1.00 13.93
N ALA A 165 -12.54 0.10 13.59
CA ALA A 165 -12.27 -0.94 12.58
C ALA A 165 -12.48 -0.38 11.17
N ILE A 166 -11.63 -0.79 10.23
CA ILE A 166 -11.69 -0.38 8.82
C ILE A 166 -11.71 -1.59 7.88
N ASP A 167 -12.32 -1.43 6.71
CA ASP A 167 -12.51 -2.49 5.71
C ASP A 167 -11.38 -2.63 4.68
N ALA A 168 -10.33 -1.81 4.77
CA ALA A 168 -9.15 -1.89 3.92
C ALA A 168 -7.87 -1.53 4.70
N VAL A 169 -6.74 -2.14 4.32
CA VAL A 169 -5.43 -1.77 4.86
C VAL A 169 -4.96 -0.46 4.20
N VAL A 170 -4.70 0.56 5.00
CA VAL A 170 -4.08 1.82 4.55
C VAL A 170 -2.56 1.69 4.51
N LEU A 171 -1.93 2.18 3.45
CA LEU A 171 -0.54 1.89 3.14
C LEU A 171 0.27 3.19 3.00
N PRO A 172 1.37 3.35 3.77
CA PRO A 172 2.25 4.52 3.61
C PRO A 172 3.07 4.47 2.31
N PHE A 173 3.26 3.27 1.78
CA PHE A 173 3.91 2.91 0.52
C PHE A 173 3.42 1.53 0.10
N LEU A 174 3.55 1.18 -1.19
CA LEU A 174 3.25 -0.18 -1.65
C LEU A 174 4.33 -1.13 -1.09
N PRO A 175 3.99 -2.12 -0.25
CA PRO A 175 4.96 -3.11 0.24
C PRO A 175 5.50 -3.90 -0.96
N LYS A 176 6.79 -4.25 -0.94
CA LYS A 176 7.51 -4.80 -2.10
C LYS A 176 7.12 -6.24 -2.49
N ARG A 177 5.92 -6.72 -2.13
CA ARG A 177 5.61 -8.15 -2.10
C ARG A 177 4.22 -8.60 -2.56
N LEU A 178 3.65 -7.96 -3.59
CA LEU A 178 3.09 -8.83 -4.63
C LEU A 178 4.30 -9.35 -5.41
N PRO A 179 4.53 -10.68 -5.55
CA PRO A 179 5.50 -11.13 -6.54
C PRO A 179 5.13 -10.44 -7.85
N PRO A 180 6.10 -9.83 -8.56
CA PRO A 180 5.82 -9.16 -9.82
C PRO A 180 4.92 -10.04 -10.69
N PRO A 181 3.95 -9.48 -11.43
CA PRO A 181 3.10 -10.29 -12.28
C PRO A 181 3.99 -11.14 -13.18
N GLN A 182 3.67 -12.43 -13.30
CA GLN A 182 4.40 -13.29 -14.20
C GLN A 182 4.23 -12.73 -15.61
N THR A 183 5.35 -12.57 -16.31
CA THR A 183 5.33 -12.22 -17.72
C THR A 183 5.09 -13.46 -18.57
N VAL A 184 4.66 -13.27 -19.81
CA VAL A 184 4.72 -14.36 -20.79
C VAL A 184 6.16 -14.86 -20.94
N ASP A 185 6.31 -16.14 -21.29
CA ASP A 185 7.64 -16.79 -21.28
C ASP A 185 8.60 -16.19 -22.33
N PHE A 186 8.05 -15.76 -23.47
CA PHE A 186 8.82 -15.17 -24.56
C PHE A 186 7.94 -14.28 -25.45
N VAL A 187 8.51 -13.21 -25.98
CA VAL A 187 7.91 -12.33 -26.98
C VAL A 187 8.81 -12.24 -28.21
N ASP A 188 8.30 -12.75 -29.33
CA ASP A 188 8.84 -12.42 -30.65
C ASP A 188 8.55 -10.94 -30.99
N LEU A 189 9.58 -10.09 -30.86
CA LEU A 189 9.47 -8.66 -31.14
C LEU A 189 9.09 -8.38 -32.59
N SER A 190 9.47 -9.24 -33.55
CA SER A 190 9.10 -9.05 -34.96
C SER A 190 7.60 -9.19 -35.22
N ARG A 191 6.90 -9.96 -34.37
CA ARG A 191 5.45 -10.08 -34.35
C ARG A 191 4.78 -9.05 -33.45
N TYR A 192 5.48 -8.54 -32.45
CA TYR A 192 4.95 -7.54 -31.51
C TYR A 192 4.96 -6.12 -32.10
N VAL A 193 5.87 -5.81 -33.01
CA VAL A 193 5.94 -4.47 -33.63
C VAL A 193 4.69 -4.12 -34.44
N GLY A 194 4.58 -2.85 -34.84
CA GLY A 194 3.42 -2.29 -35.51
C GLY A 194 2.44 -1.60 -34.56
N LEU A 195 1.23 -1.36 -35.06
CA LEU A 195 0.18 -0.60 -34.37
C LEU A 195 -0.55 -1.45 -33.32
N TRP A 196 -0.79 -0.85 -32.17
CA TRP A 196 -1.67 -1.32 -31.11
C TRP A 196 -2.62 -0.21 -30.68
N TYR A 197 -3.88 -0.57 -30.46
CA TYR A 197 -4.89 0.30 -29.85
C TYR A 197 -4.93 0.05 -28.36
N GLU A 198 -4.90 1.12 -27.56
CA GLU A 198 -5.15 1.01 -26.12
C GLU A 198 -6.66 0.89 -25.88
N ILE A 199 -7.12 -0.29 -25.49
CA ILE A 199 -8.53 -0.58 -25.25
C ILE A 199 -8.94 -0.14 -23.85
N ALA A 200 -8.07 -0.35 -22.88
CA ALA A 200 -8.29 0.03 -21.50
C ALA A 200 -6.97 0.27 -20.78
N ARG A 201 -7.04 0.98 -19.66
CA ARG A 201 -5.88 1.27 -18.82
C ARG A 201 -6.27 1.41 -17.36
N TYR A 202 -5.27 1.43 -16.49
CA TYR A 202 -5.41 2.14 -15.23
C TYR A 202 -5.28 3.63 -15.44
N ARG A 203 -6.22 4.40 -14.89
CA ARG A 203 -6.08 5.86 -14.85
C ARG A 203 -4.95 6.23 -13.90
N LEU A 204 -3.90 6.84 -14.42
CA LEU A 204 -2.83 7.43 -13.64
C LEU A 204 -3.22 8.87 -13.29
N PHE A 205 -2.75 9.38 -12.15
CA PHE A 205 -3.12 10.71 -11.64
C PHE A 205 -2.66 11.88 -12.53
N PHE A 206 -1.86 11.59 -13.57
CA PHE A 206 -1.35 12.52 -14.56
C PHE A 206 -1.82 12.18 -15.99
N ASP A 207 -2.73 11.23 -16.17
CA ASP A 207 -3.34 10.99 -17.47
C ASP A 207 -4.12 12.23 -17.87
N GLU A 208 -3.60 12.96 -18.87
CA GLU A 208 -4.41 13.84 -19.69
C GLU A 208 -5.57 12.99 -20.21
N ASP A 209 -6.80 13.51 -20.26
CA ASP A 209 -8.02 12.77 -20.67
C ASP A 209 -7.95 12.32 -22.14
N ALA A 210 -6.99 11.46 -22.47
CA ALA A 210 -6.58 11.10 -23.80
C ALA A 210 -7.42 9.91 -24.27
N VAL A 211 -7.99 10.06 -25.45
CA VAL A 211 -8.81 9.07 -26.15
C VAL A 211 -8.18 8.76 -27.50
N ALA A 212 -8.71 7.75 -28.20
CA ALA A 212 -8.16 7.22 -29.45
C ALA A 212 -6.66 6.90 -29.33
N VAL A 213 -6.25 6.39 -28.18
CA VAL A 213 -4.83 6.18 -27.87
C VAL A 213 -4.31 4.96 -28.61
N THR A 214 -3.17 5.11 -29.26
CA THR A 214 -2.46 4.04 -29.96
C THR A 214 -0.99 4.05 -29.59
N ALA A 215 -0.38 2.87 -29.56
CA ALA A 215 1.06 2.70 -29.48
C ALA A 215 1.56 2.05 -30.78
N THR A 216 2.51 2.67 -31.47
CA THR A 216 3.20 2.09 -32.62
C THR A 216 4.62 1.73 -32.24
N TYR A 217 4.97 0.46 -32.43
CA TYR A 217 6.29 -0.07 -32.12
C TYR A 217 7.09 -0.34 -33.39
N THR A 218 8.38 0.00 -33.40
CA THR A 218 9.29 -0.24 -34.54
C THR A 218 10.55 -0.95 -34.08
N LEU A 219 10.93 -2.04 -34.73
CA LEU A 219 12.16 -2.77 -34.38
C LEU A 219 13.37 -2.10 -35.03
N ASN A 220 14.33 -1.67 -34.22
CA ASN A 220 15.55 -1.04 -34.69
C ASN A 220 16.66 -2.07 -34.97
N PRO A 221 17.66 -1.75 -35.83
CA PRO A 221 18.75 -2.66 -36.15
C PRO A 221 19.63 -3.07 -34.95
N ASP A 222 19.66 -2.26 -33.90
CA ASP A 222 20.39 -2.53 -32.66
C ASP A 222 19.60 -3.41 -31.66
N GLY A 223 18.39 -3.83 -32.03
CA GLY A 223 17.52 -4.66 -31.21
C GLY A 223 16.62 -3.89 -30.26
N THR A 224 16.73 -2.56 -30.18
CA THR A 224 15.79 -1.72 -29.43
C THR A 224 14.46 -1.59 -30.15
N VAL A 225 13.40 -1.21 -29.43
CA VAL A 225 12.07 -0.99 -29.99
C VAL A 225 11.72 0.49 -29.88
N GLY A 226 11.59 1.20 -31.01
CA GLY A 226 11.03 2.54 -31.04
C GLY A 226 9.57 2.53 -30.58
N VAL A 227 9.18 3.52 -29.77
CA VAL A 227 7.83 3.65 -29.19
C VAL A 227 7.25 5.00 -29.60
N LEU A 228 6.11 5.00 -30.27
CA LEU A 228 5.31 6.19 -30.55
C LEU A 228 3.90 6.01 -29.99
N ASN A 229 3.59 6.72 -28.92
CA ASN A 229 2.24 6.78 -28.38
C ASN A 229 1.56 8.05 -28.90
N GLN A 230 0.33 7.91 -29.40
CA GLN A 230 -0.46 9.00 -29.97
C GLN A 230 -1.90 8.91 -29.46
N GLY A 231 -2.60 10.05 -29.41
CA GLY A 231 -4.00 10.11 -29.03
C GLY A 231 -4.61 11.48 -29.27
N ARG A 232 -5.77 11.71 -28.68
CA ARG A 232 -6.56 12.95 -28.78
C ARG A 232 -7.03 13.36 -27.39
N ILE A 233 -7.02 14.65 -27.07
CA ILE A 233 -7.43 15.13 -25.74
C ILE A 233 -8.94 15.38 -25.67
N GLY A 234 -9.59 14.78 -24.67
CA GLY A 234 -11.00 14.93 -24.31
C GLY A 234 -11.95 14.13 -25.19
N THR A 235 -11.89 14.30 -26.50
CA THR A 235 -12.77 13.64 -27.48
C THR A 235 -11.97 13.13 -28.67
N ILE A 236 -12.56 12.22 -29.47
CA ILE A 236 -11.90 11.63 -30.65
C ILE A 236 -11.55 12.68 -31.72
N ASP A 237 -12.26 13.81 -31.73
CA ASP A 237 -12.00 14.97 -32.60
C ASP A 237 -11.14 16.05 -31.92
N GLY A 238 -10.66 15.78 -30.71
CA GLY A 238 -9.89 16.72 -29.90
C GLY A 238 -8.49 17.01 -30.46
N PRO A 239 -7.74 17.92 -29.80
CA PRO A 239 -6.35 18.19 -30.15
C PRO A 239 -5.50 16.91 -30.09
N PRO A 240 -4.57 16.70 -31.03
CA PRO A 240 -3.67 15.55 -30.98
C PRO A 240 -2.68 15.68 -29.81
N THR A 241 -2.35 14.56 -29.19
CA THR A 241 -1.24 14.42 -28.23
C THR A 241 -0.33 13.27 -28.65
N SER A 242 0.95 13.37 -28.34
CA SER A 242 1.90 12.30 -28.63
C SER A 242 3.13 12.34 -27.73
N ILE A 243 3.76 11.18 -27.58
CA ILE A 243 5.04 11.01 -26.92
C ILE A 243 5.83 9.91 -27.61
N GLU A 244 7.12 10.18 -27.83
CA GLU A 244 8.06 9.29 -28.50
C GLU A 244 9.16 8.85 -27.55
N GLY A 245 9.68 7.64 -27.80
CA GLY A 245 10.71 7.03 -26.99
C GLY A 245 11.25 5.75 -27.63
N PHE A 246 11.95 4.98 -26.82
CA PHE A 246 12.45 3.66 -27.17
C PHE A 246 12.36 2.72 -25.98
N ALA A 247 12.42 1.42 -26.24
CA ALA A 247 12.38 0.37 -25.24
C ALA A 247 13.53 -0.61 -25.46
N GLU A 248 14.10 -1.07 -24.36
CA GLU A 248 15.18 -2.07 -24.33
C GLU A 248 14.72 -3.29 -23.56
N ALA A 249 14.95 -4.50 -24.09
CA ALA A 249 14.68 -5.74 -23.38
C ALA A 249 15.64 -5.89 -22.17
N VAL A 250 15.08 -6.30 -21.03
CA VAL A 250 15.84 -6.54 -19.79
C VAL A 250 16.52 -7.91 -19.80
N ASP A 251 15.90 -8.87 -20.48
CA ASP A 251 16.40 -10.23 -20.61
C ASP A 251 16.00 -10.84 -21.97
N ALA A 252 16.46 -12.07 -22.23
CA ALA A 252 16.25 -12.76 -23.51
C ALA A 252 14.79 -13.17 -23.78
N SER A 253 13.88 -13.04 -22.79
CA SER A 253 12.46 -13.30 -23.02
C SER A 253 11.81 -12.23 -23.90
N ASN A 254 12.37 -11.02 -23.93
CA ASN A 254 11.74 -9.81 -24.46
C ASN A 254 10.37 -9.46 -23.83
N ALA A 255 9.95 -10.14 -22.76
CA ALA A 255 8.68 -9.88 -22.10
C ALA A 255 8.78 -8.78 -21.03
N LYS A 256 10.01 -8.39 -20.67
CA LYS A 256 10.31 -7.30 -19.74
C LYS A 256 11.16 -6.27 -20.46
N LEU A 257 10.67 -5.04 -20.53
CA LEU A 257 11.37 -3.94 -21.15
C LEU A 257 11.47 -2.74 -20.19
N LEU A 258 12.47 -1.91 -20.45
CA LEU A 258 12.57 -0.56 -19.91
C LEU A 258 12.29 0.42 -21.04
N VAL A 259 11.23 1.21 -20.90
CA VAL A 259 10.83 2.25 -21.86
C VAL A 259 11.37 3.60 -21.38
N GLU A 260 12.00 4.34 -22.28
CA GLU A 260 12.47 5.70 -22.05
C GLU A 260 11.82 6.63 -23.08
N PHE A 261 11.14 7.67 -22.61
CA PHE A 261 10.55 8.67 -23.48
C PHE A 261 11.48 9.87 -23.64
N PHE A 262 11.63 10.39 -24.86
CA PHE A 262 12.50 11.54 -25.14
C PHE A 262 12.11 12.81 -24.38
N ARG A 263 10.84 12.91 -23.96
CA ARG A 263 10.34 13.98 -23.09
C ARG A 263 10.98 13.94 -21.69
N PHE A 264 11.40 12.76 -21.22
CA PHE A 264 11.94 12.53 -19.88
C PHE A 264 13.29 11.78 -19.94
N PRO A 265 14.36 12.41 -20.45
CA PRO A 265 15.65 11.75 -20.62
C PRO A 265 16.19 11.17 -19.31
N GLY A 266 16.64 9.92 -19.34
CA GLY A 266 17.20 9.20 -18.20
C GLY A 266 16.18 8.61 -17.22
N ILE A 267 14.86 8.80 -17.45
CA ILE A 267 13.81 8.15 -16.66
C ILE A 267 13.31 6.94 -17.45
N LYS A 268 13.49 5.75 -16.86
CA LYS A 268 13.05 4.48 -17.42
C LYS A 268 11.80 3.97 -16.71
N PHE A 269 10.83 3.50 -17.49
CA PHE A 269 9.58 2.92 -17.03
C PHE A 269 9.53 1.43 -17.33
N ASP A 270 9.08 0.63 -16.37
CA ASP A 270 8.85 -0.79 -16.60
C ASP A 270 7.69 -1.02 -17.58
N TYR A 271 7.93 -1.86 -18.59
CA TYR A 271 6.94 -2.35 -19.53
C TYR A 271 7.03 -3.88 -19.56
N TRP A 272 6.13 -4.54 -18.82
CA TRP A 272 6.12 -5.98 -18.66
C TRP A 272 4.89 -6.56 -19.34
N ILE A 273 5.08 -7.45 -20.31
CA ILE A 273 3.99 -8.12 -21.03
C ILE A 273 3.55 -9.31 -20.19
N VAL A 274 2.42 -9.16 -19.51
CA VAL A 274 1.89 -10.13 -18.52
C VAL A 274 0.91 -11.11 -19.14
N GLU A 275 0.32 -10.75 -20.29
CA GLU A 275 -0.53 -11.62 -21.09
C GLU A 275 -0.39 -11.26 -22.57
N LEU A 276 -0.47 -12.25 -23.43
CA LEU A 276 -0.33 -12.09 -24.88
C LEU A 276 -1.17 -13.15 -25.59
N GLY A 277 -2.05 -12.70 -26.49
CA GLY A 277 -2.79 -13.61 -27.37
C GLY A 277 -1.86 -14.40 -28.28
N VAL A 278 -2.23 -15.63 -28.62
CA VAL A 278 -1.37 -16.59 -29.34
C VAL A 278 -0.97 -16.05 -30.72
N ASP A 279 -1.85 -15.24 -31.30
CA ASP A 279 -1.72 -14.63 -32.61
C ASP A 279 -1.25 -13.17 -32.53
N TYR A 280 -0.90 -12.68 -31.34
CA TYR A 280 -0.52 -11.29 -31.05
C TYR A 280 -1.67 -10.32 -31.33
N GLU A 281 -2.89 -10.79 -31.14
CA GLU A 281 -4.13 -10.07 -31.37
C GLU A 281 -4.50 -9.13 -30.21
N TYR A 282 -4.10 -9.49 -28.98
CA TYR A 282 -4.18 -8.64 -27.78
C TYR A 282 -2.93 -8.80 -26.91
N ALA A 283 -2.65 -7.82 -26.07
CA ALA A 283 -1.61 -7.89 -25.05
C ALA A 283 -2.07 -7.16 -23.78
N VAL A 284 -1.64 -7.64 -22.62
CA VAL A 284 -1.76 -6.91 -21.36
C VAL A 284 -0.37 -6.54 -20.89
N VAL A 285 -0.18 -5.24 -20.62
CA VAL A 285 1.09 -4.67 -20.22
C VAL A 285 0.95 -4.09 -18.82
N SER A 286 1.94 -4.33 -17.97
CA SER A 286 1.97 -3.82 -16.60
C SER A 286 3.41 -3.52 -16.15
N SER A 287 3.59 -3.40 -14.84
CA SER A 287 4.86 -3.15 -14.16
C SER A 287 5.02 -4.11 -12.97
N PRO A 288 6.23 -4.25 -12.39
CA PRO A 288 6.47 -5.11 -11.24
C PRO A 288 5.55 -4.86 -10.05
N SER A 289 5.11 -3.60 -9.86
CA SER A 289 4.23 -3.18 -8.77
C SER A 289 2.74 -3.35 -9.07
N ARG A 290 2.35 -3.76 -10.29
CA ARG A 290 0.97 -3.68 -10.81
C ARG A 290 0.37 -2.27 -10.73
N GLY A 291 1.20 -1.23 -10.62
CA GLY A 291 0.74 0.16 -10.54
C GLY A 291 0.26 0.72 -11.88
N VAL A 292 0.65 0.07 -12.97
CA VAL A 292 0.33 0.41 -14.36
C VAL A 292 -0.38 -0.78 -14.98
N LEU A 293 -1.37 -0.54 -15.84
CA LEU A 293 -2.00 -1.56 -16.64
C LEU A 293 -2.48 -0.95 -17.95
N TYR A 294 -2.20 -1.62 -19.07
CA TYR A 294 -2.76 -1.33 -20.38
C TYR A 294 -3.26 -2.63 -21.00
N ILE A 295 -4.48 -2.60 -21.54
CA ILE A 295 -5.01 -3.64 -22.42
C ILE A 295 -4.87 -3.12 -23.85
N LEU A 296 -4.06 -3.80 -24.65
CA LEU A 296 -3.76 -3.45 -26.03
C LEU A 296 -4.43 -4.46 -26.98
N SER A 297 -4.90 -3.99 -28.13
CA SER A 297 -5.44 -4.83 -29.20
C SER A 297 -4.93 -4.40 -30.56
N ARG A 298 -4.85 -5.33 -31.52
CA ARG A 298 -4.57 -5.01 -32.92
C ARG A 298 -5.75 -4.32 -33.62
N THR A 299 -6.94 -4.37 -33.03
CA THR A 299 -8.16 -3.70 -33.52
C THR A 299 -8.62 -2.64 -32.53
N SER A 300 -9.29 -1.58 -33.01
CA SER A 300 -9.81 -0.51 -32.15
C SER A 300 -10.97 -0.94 -31.25
N LYS A 301 -11.55 -2.12 -31.51
CA LYS A 301 -12.68 -2.70 -30.76
C LYS A 301 -12.39 -4.17 -30.50
N VAL A 302 -12.76 -4.62 -29.31
CA VAL A 302 -12.73 -6.02 -28.89
C VAL A 302 -14.14 -6.49 -28.57
N ASP A 303 -14.38 -7.80 -28.65
CA ASP A 303 -15.65 -8.38 -28.23
C ASP A 303 -15.89 -8.12 -26.73
N GLN A 304 -17.13 -7.80 -26.36
CA GLN A 304 -17.46 -7.39 -24.99
C GLN A 304 -17.36 -8.57 -24.01
N GLN A 305 -17.73 -9.78 -24.43
CA GLN A 305 -17.62 -10.96 -23.58
C GLN A 305 -16.16 -11.28 -23.34
N PHE A 306 -15.34 -11.26 -24.40
CA PHE A 306 -13.89 -11.40 -24.29
C PHE A 306 -13.28 -10.37 -23.32
N TYR A 307 -13.65 -9.09 -23.46
CA TYR A 307 -13.16 -8.05 -22.55
C TYR A 307 -13.52 -8.32 -21.09
N ASN A 308 -14.78 -8.71 -20.82
CA ASN A 308 -15.23 -9.00 -19.46
C ASN A 308 -14.49 -10.21 -18.87
N ASP A 309 -14.29 -11.26 -19.68
CA ASP A 309 -13.57 -12.46 -19.27
C ASP A 309 -12.10 -12.16 -18.98
N LEU A 310 -11.46 -11.32 -19.83
CA LEU A 310 -10.10 -10.84 -19.62
C LEU A 310 -9.98 -10.02 -18.33
N VAL A 311 -10.87 -9.07 -18.08
CA VAL A 311 -10.88 -8.27 -16.85
C VAL A 311 -11.08 -9.15 -15.62
N ALA A 312 -11.98 -10.13 -15.68
CA ALA A 312 -12.19 -11.09 -14.60
C ALA A 312 -10.94 -11.95 -14.35
N HIS A 313 -10.25 -12.38 -15.40
CA HIS A 313 -8.98 -13.09 -15.29
C HIS A 313 -7.88 -12.22 -14.66
N LEU A 314 -7.76 -10.96 -15.09
CA LEU A 314 -6.80 -10.01 -14.52
C LEU A 314 -7.03 -9.80 -13.01
N ALA A 315 -8.30 -9.77 -12.59
CA ALA A 315 -8.64 -9.73 -11.16
C ALA A 315 -8.13 -10.96 -10.39
N GLN A 316 -8.27 -12.16 -10.97
CA GLN A 316 -7.79 -13.40 -10.37
C GLN A 316 -6.27 -13.44 -10.18
N ILE A 317 -5.50 -12.75 -11.03
CA ILE A 317 -4.03 -12.68 -10.97
C ILE A 317 -3.50 -11.42 -10.23
N GLY A 318 -4.39 -10.73 -9.50
CA GLY A 318 -4.04 -9.68 -8.54
C GLY A 318 -4.08 -8.26 -9.09
N PHE A 319 -4.76 -8.01 -10.21
CA PHE A 319 -5.09 -6.66 -10.66
C PHE A 319 -6.42 -6.18 -10.05
N ASN A 320 -6.58 -4.88 -9.85
CA ASN A 320 -7.83 -4.28 -9.38
C ASN A 320 -8.69 -3.93 -10.60
N ALA A 321 -9.73 -4.73 -10.86
CA ALA A 321 -10.65 -4.54 -11.98
C ALA A 321 -11.37 -3.18 -11.96
N ASP A 322 -11.70 -2.65 -10.78
CA ASP A 322 -12.42 -1.37 -10.64
C ASP A 322 -11.59 -0.16 -11.09
N ARG A 323 -10.26 -0.32 -11.18
CA ARG A 323 -9.35 0.71 -11.71
C ARG A 323 -9.21 0.65 -13.23
N ILE A 324 -9.66 -0.43 -13.88
CA ILE A 324 -9.58 -0.58 -15.34
C ILE A 324 -10.67 0.28 -15.96
N VAL A 325 -10.25 1.31 -16.67
CA VAL A 325 -11.14 2.20 -17.42
C VAL A 325 -10.94 1.98 -18.91
N LEU A 326 -12.04 1.93 -19.66
CA LEU A 326 -12.00 1.88 -21.11
C LEU A 326 -11.40 3.16 -21.66
N THR A 327 -10.54 3.02 -22.65
CA THR A 327 -10.04 4.13 -23.46
C THR A 327 -10.94 4.24 -24.69
N PRO A 328 -11.70 5.33 -24.89
CA PRO A 328 -12.57 5.47 -26.04
C PRO A 328 -11.77 5.38 -27.35
N GLN A 329 -12.25 4.57 -28.28
CA GLN A 329 -11.64 4.34 -29.59
C GLN A 329 -12.63 4.64 -30.73
N PRO A 330 -12.17 5.03 -31.94
CA PRO A 330 -13.02 5.21 -33.13
C PRO A 330 -13.77 3.94 -33.55
#